data_AF-A0A1G1VTD3-F1
#
_entry.id   AF-A0A1G1VTD3-F1
#
_cell.length_a   1.000
_cell.length_b   1.000
_cell.length_c   1.000
_cell.angle_alpha   90.00
_cell.angle_beta   90.00
_cell.angle_gamma   90.00
#
_symmetry.space_group_name_H-M   'P 1'
#
loop_
_entity.id
_entity.type
_entity.pdbx_description
1 polymer ?
#
loop_
_entity_poly.entity_id
_entity_poly.type
_entity_poly.pdbx_seq_one_letter_code
_entity_poly.pdbx_strand_id
1 'polypeptide(L)'
;MVKIILILVILSALVILPARFFIAQGGFIQDGVMEGLQSCRKDSDCVWVETTCCGCDQGGTEMVINKEKIEIFNLLVKPYCQGEQICDGKNACHNEEIYCDRTCKFGKRVYTPSLLVR
;
A
#
# COMPACT_ATOMS: atom_id res chain seq x y z
N MET A 1 -40.62 22.91 -19.87
CA MET A 1 -40.53 21.65 -19.08
C MET A 1 -39.35 20.78 -19.50
N VAL A 2 -39.16 20.46 -20.79
CA VAL A 2 -38.04 19.62 -21.28
C VAL A 2 -36.63 20.16 -20.97
N LYS A 3 -36.42 21.48 -21.03
CA LYS A 3 -35.12 22.11 -20.74
C LYS A 3 -34.63 21.94 -19.30
N ILE A 4 -35.54 21.90 -18.32
CA ILE A 4 -35.19 21.76 -16.90
C ILE A 4 -34.77 20.32 -16.60
N ILE A 5 -35.43 19.34 -17.23
CA ILE A 5 -35.10 17.92 -17.11
C ILE A 5 -33.70 17.65 -17.68
N LEU A 6 -33.37 18.27 -18.83
CA LEU A 6 -32.05 18.11 -19.44
C LEU A 6 -30.91 18.63 -18.54
N ILE A 7 -31.14 19.78 -17.88
CA ILE A 7 -30.17 20.39 -16.97
C ILE A 7 -29.93 19.50 -15.73
N LEU A 8 -30.99 18.90 -15.17
CA LEU A 8 -30.88 18.00 -14.02
C LEU A 8 -30.10 16.71 -14.35
N VAL A 9 -30.26 16.17 -15.56
CA VAL A 9 -29.53 14.97 -16.02
C VAL A 9 -28.04 15.27 -16.25
N ILE A 10 -27.71 16.46 -16.77
CA ILE A 10 -26.32 16.87 -16.98
C ILE A 10 -25.61 17.12 -15.64
N LEU A 11 -26.30 17.77 -14.68
CA LEU A 11 -25.79 17.99 -13.32
C LEU A 11 -25.53 16.67 -12.58
N SER A 12 -26.42 15.69 -12.69
CA SER A 12 -26.20 14.39 -12.04
C SER A 12 -25.02 13.62 -12.67
N ALA A 13 -24.87 13.66 -14.00
CA ALA A 13 -23.74 13.02 -14.67
C ALA A 13 -22.38 13.66 -14.29
N LEU A 14 -22.32 14.99 -14.16
CA LEU A 14 -21.12 15.74 -13.76
C LEU A 14 -20.66 15.46 -12.32
N VAL A 15 -21.57 15.07 -11.42
CA VAL A 15 -21.23 14.74 -10.03
C VAL A 15 -20.86 13.25 -9.88
N ILE A 16 -21.54 12.37 -10.62
CA ILE A 16 -21.36 10.91 -10.46
C ILE A 16 -20.07 10.39 -11.15
N LEU A 17 -19.69 10.97 -12.29
CA LEU A 17 -18.50 10.54 -13.04
C LEU A 17 -17.16 10.79 -12.30
N PRO A 18 -16.87 11.98 -11.72
CA PRO A 18 -15.61 12.18 -11.00
C PRO A 18 -15.55 11.36 -9.71
N ALA A 19 -16.67 11.16 -9.01
CA ALA A 19 -16.71 10.33 -7.81
C ALA A 19 -16.28 8.87 -8.09
N ARG A 20 -16.65 8.33 -9.26
CA ARG A 20 -16.23 6.98 -9.71
C ARG A 20 -14.76 6.96 -10.14
N PHE A 21 -14.27 8.03 -10.74
CA PHE A 21 -12.89 8.14 -11.20
C PHE A 21 -11.89 8.21 -10.02
N PHE A 22 -12.25 8.91 -8.94
CA PHE A 22 -11.45 8.96 -7.71
C PHE A 22 -11.37 7.61 -6.97
N ILE A 23 -12.34 6.72 -7.13
CA ILE A 23 -12.34 5.39 -6.49
C ILE A 23 -11.49 4.38 -7.28
N ALA A 24 -11.32 4.59 -8.59
CA ALA A 24 -10.60 3.65 -9.47
C ALA A 24 -9.08 3.86 -9.51
N GLN A 25 -8.56 5.00 -9.06
CA GLN A 25 -7.13 5.18 -8.86
C GLN A 25 -6.78 4.73 -7.44
N GLY A 26 -6.29 3.48 -7.34
CA GLY A 26 -5.83 2.81 -6.11
C GLY A 26 -4.62 3.48 -5.44
N GLY A 27 -4.77 4.75 -5.03
CA GLY A 27 -3.82 5.50 -4.24
C GLY A 27 -4.45 5.87 -2.90
N PHE A 28 -4.79 4.89 -2.07
CA PHE A 28 -5.34 5.14 -0.73
C PHE A 28 -4.56 4.40 0.34
N ILE A 29 -3.25 4.60 0.33
CA ILE A 29 -2.52 4.71 1.59
C ILE A 29 -1.94 6.12 1.55
N GLN A 30 -2.46 7.04 2.35
CA GLN A 30 -1.82 8.36 2.53
C GLN A 30 -0.33 8.12 2.82
N ASP A 31 0.57 8.81 2.12
CA ASP A 31 2.02 8.59 2.23
C ASP A 31 2.51 8.52 3.70
N GLY A 32 1.94 9.32 4.59
CA GLY A 32 2.26 9.31 6.03
C GLY A 32 1.78 8.07 6.82
N VAL A 33 0.70 7.41 6.39
CA VAL A 33 0.29 6.11 6.97
C VAL A 33 1.32 5.05 6.59
N MET A 34 1.82 5.11 5.35
CA MET A 34 2.79 4.13 4.87
C MET A 34 4.15 4.26 5.54
N GLU A 35 4.66 5.48 5.69
CA GLU A 35 5.88 5.75 6.45
C GLU A 35 5.78 5.23 7.90
N GLY A 36 4.59 5.37 8.52
CA GLY A 36 4.30 4.84 9.85
C GLY A 36 4.32 3.31 9.93
N LEU A 37 3.79 2.63 8.91
CA LEU A 37 3.81 1.16 8.81
C LEU A 37 5.23 0.63 8.58
N GLN A 38 6.08 1.40 7.90
CA GLN A 38 7.46 1.01 7.58
C GLN A 38 8.45 1.27 8.71
N SER A 39 8.10 2.02 9.76
CA SER A 39 9.04 2.40 10.81
C SER A 39 9.66 1.20 11.52
N CYS A 40 10.99 1.13 11.61
CA CYS A 40 11.71 -0.01 12.18
C CYS A 40 12.92 0.42 13.02
N ARG A 41 13.43 -0.48 13.86
CA ARG A 41 14.68 -0.27 14.64
C ARG A 41 15.80 -1.21 14.23
N LYS A 42 15.47 -2.42 13.80
CA LYS A 42 16.42 -3.44 13.34
C LYS A 42 15.82 -4.23 12.17
N ASP A 43 16.68 -4.88 11.40
CA ASP A 43 16.28 -5.59 10.18
C ASP A 43 15.24 -6.69 10.47
N SER A 44 15.34 -7.36 11.64
CA SER A 44 14.38 -8.38 12.09
C SER A 44 12.98 -7.85 12.42
N ASP A 45 12.79 -6.53 12.46
CA ASP A 45 11.47 -5.92 12.63
C ASP A 45 10.71 -5.87 11.31
N CYS A 46 11.43 -5.92 10.18
CA CYS A 46 10.82 -5.82 8.88
C CYS A 46 10.26 -7.17 8.43
N VAL A 47 9.13 -7.11 7.76
CA VAL A 47 8.46 -8.23 7.13
C VAL A 47 7.94 -7.78 5.78
N TRP A 48 7.86 -8.73 4.88
CA TRP A 48 7.24 -8.54 3.59
C TRP A 48 5.72 -8.54 3.72
N VAL A 49 5.01 -7.78 2.90
CA VAL A 49 3.56 -7.87 2.76
C VAL A 49 3.15 -7.53 1.32
N GLU A 50 1.96 -7.97 0.93
CA GLU A 50 1.40 -7.70 -0.38
C GLU A 50 0.06 -6.99 -0.21
N THR A 51 -0.22 -5.98 -1.03
CA THR A 51 -1.47 -5.20 -0.95
C THR A 51 -2.66 -5.88 -1.63
N THR A 52 -2.45 -7.05 -2.24
CA THR A 52 -3.49 -7.88 -2.85
C THR A 52 -3.77 -9.10 -1.98
N CYS A 53 -4.84 -9.78 -2.35
CA CYS A 53 -5.31 -10.99 -1.73
C CYS A 53 -4.49 -12.15 -2.28
N CYS A 54 -4.33 -13.19 -1.47
CA CYS A 54 -3.37 -14.26 -1.66
C CYS A 54 -3.11 -14.69 -3.12
N GLY A 55 -1.85 -14.59 -3.54
CA GLY A 55 -1.25 -15.39 -4.60
C GLY A 55 -0.08 -14.68 -5.26
N CYS A 56 1.05 -15.37 -5.38
CA CYS A 56 2.29 -14.84 -5.94
C CYS A 56 2.18 -14.49 -7.43
N ASP A 57 1.07 -14.85 -8.06
CA ASP A 57 0.72 -14.55 -9.45
C ASP A 57 -0.43 -13.51 -9.58
N GLN A 58 -0.94 -12.97 -8.46
CA GLN A 58 -2.11 -12.06 -8.47
C GLN A 58 -1.75 -10.57 -8.66
N GLY A 59 -0.48 -10.25 -8.91
CA GLY A 59 -0.06 -8.94 -9.39
C GLY A 59 -0.24 -7.81 -8.38
N GLY A 60 0.00 -8.06 -7.10
CA GLY A 60 -0.05 -7.04 -6.06
C GLY A 60 1.14 -6.11 -6.02
N THR A 61 0.97 -5.00 -5.28
CA THR A 61 2.10 -4.15 -4.90
C THR A 61 2.78 -4.77 -3.70
N GLU A 62 4.02 -5.17 -3.94
CA GLU A 62 4.94 -5.69 -2.95
C GLU A 62 5.46 -4.55 -2.08
N MET A 63 5.48 -4.76 -0.77
CA MET A 63 6.06 -3.78 0.14
C MET A 63 6.59 -4.42 1.41
N VAL A 64 7.41 -3.68 2.13
CA VAL A 64 7.94 -4.10 3.43
C VAL A 64 7.38 -3.20 4.51
N ILE A 65 7.02 -3.78 5.66
CA ILE A 65 6.50 -3.08 6.83
C ILE A 65 7.16 -3.59 8.10
N ASN A 66 6.94 -2.90 9.20
CA ASN A 66 7.22 -3.45 10.51
C ASN A 66 6.20 -4.55 10.86
N LYS A 67 6.71 -5.70 11.29
CA LYS A 67 5.91 -6.87 11.70
C LYS A 67 4.90 -6.57 12.81
N GLU A 68 5.19 -5.61 13.68
CA GLU A 68 4.27 -5.16 14.74
C GLU A 68 3.06 -4.42 14.17
N LYS A 69 3.10 -4.05 12.89
CA LYS A 69 2.04 -3.32 12.18
C LYS A 69 1.25 -4.19 11.21
N ILE A 70 1.51 -5.50 11.15
CA ILE A 70 0.79 -6.45 10.29
C ILE A 70 -0.72 -6.35 10.51
N GLU A 71 -1.18 -6.28 11.77
CA GLU A 71 -2.63 -6.23 12.05
C GLU A 71 -3.28 -4.97 11.45
N ILE A 72 -2.62 -3.82 11.58
CA ILE A 72 -3.08 -2.56 11.00
C ILE A 72 -3.07 -2.65 9.47
N PHE A 73 -1.99 -3.18 8.90
CA PHE A 73 -1.89 -3.41 7.46
C PHE A 73 -3.03 -4.30 6.95
N ASN A 74 -3.29 -5.42 7.62
CA ASN A 74 -4.37 -6.34 7.28
C ASN A 74 -5.73 -5.64 7.34
N LEU A 75 -5.99 -4.78 8.33
CA LEU A 75 -7.23 -4.00 8.41
C LEU A 75 -7.39 -3.02 7.23
N LEU A 76 -6.29 -2.45 6.74
CA LEU A 76 -6.29 -1.54 5.59
C LEU A 76 -6.51 -2.29 4.27
N VAL A 77 -5.97 -3.50 4.13
CA VAL A 77 -6.07 -4.31 2.91
C VAL A 77 -7.38 -5.10 2.82
N LYS A 78 -7.95 -5.52 3.96
CA LYS A 78 -9.19 -6.32 4.04
C LYS A 78 -10.35 -5.83 3.16
N PRO A 79 -10.67 -4.52 3.09
CA PRO A 79 -11.78 -4.03 2.27
C PRO A 79 -11.56 -4.25 0.77
N TYR A 80 -10.30 -4.25 0.32
CA TYR A 80 -9.94 -4.51 -1.07
C TYR A 80 -10.04 -5.98 -1.43
N CYS A 81 -10.04 -6.87 -0.42
CA CYS A 81 -10.07 -8.30 -0.63
C CYS A 81 -11.43 -8.95 -0.80
N GLN A 82 -12.55 -8.21 -0.77
CA GLN A 82 -13.89 -8.71 -1.10
C GLN A 82 -14.27 -10.09 -0.48
N GLY A 83 -13.69 -10.46 0.66
CA GLY A 83 -13.93 -11.75 1.33
C GLY A 83 -12.83 -12.82 1.13
N GLU A 84 -11.79 -12.53 0.35
CA GLU A 84 -10.60 -13.38 0.21
C GLU A 84 -9.66 -13.29 1.43
N GLN A 85 -8.89 -14.35 1.64
CA GLN A 85 -7.96 -14.45 2.75
C GLN A 85 -6.79 -13.47 2.55
N ILE A 86 -6.48 -12.69 3.59
CA ILE A 86 -5.24 -11.91 3.65
C ILE A 86 -4.13 -12.90 3.99
N CYS A 87 -3.12 -12.99 3.13
CA CYS A 87 -1.97 -13.81 3.41
C CYS A 87 -1.16 -13.18 4.53
N ASP A 88 -0.84 -13.96 5.57
CA ASP A 88 0.21 -13.56 6.50
C ASP A 88 1.46 -13.28 5.67
N GLY A 89 2.03 -12.08 5.80
CA GLY A 89 3.18 -11.57 5.04
C GLY A 89 4.49 -12.36 5.16
N LYS A 90 4.43 -13.64 5.52
CA LYS A 90 5.55 -14.56 5.41
C LYS A 90 5.66 -14.98 3.95
N ASN A 91 6.30 -14.13 3.17
CA ASN A 91 6.51 -14.36 1.76
C ASN A 91 7.39 -15.60 1.55
N ALA A 92 6.81 -16.64 0.96
CA ALA A 92 7.53 -17.82 0.49
C ALA A 92 7.93 -17.71 -1.00
N CYS A 93 7.55 -16.62 -1.68
CA CYS A 93 7.63 -16.49 -3.13
C CYS A 93 8.73 -15.56 -3.65
N HIS A 94 9.25 -14.65 -2.82
CA HIS A 94 10.25 -13.66 -3.25
C HIS A 94 11.47 -13.68 -2.32
N ASN A 95 12.67 -13.76 -2.91
CA ASN A 95 13.95 -13.96 -2.22
C ASN A 95 14.75 -12.66 -2.01
N GLU A 96 14.10 -11.49 -2.06
CA GLU A 96 14.80 -10.23 -1.83
C GLU A 96 15.15 -10.03 -0.34
N GLU A 97 16.39 -9.60 -0.08
CA GLU A 97 16.80 -9.22 1.27
C GLU A 97 16.04 -7.97 1.72
N ILE A 98 15.80 -7.84 3.03
CA ILE A 98 15.15 -6.69 3.63
C ILE A 98 16.03 -6.13 4.74
N TYR A 99 16.04 -4.81 4.88
CA TYR A 99 16.80 -4.14 5.93
C TYR A 99 16.05 -2.95 6.51
N CYS A 100 16.49 -2.52 7.69
CA CYS A 100 15.97 -1.37 8.37
C CYS A 100 16.95 -0.19 8.28
N ASP A 101 16.45 0.97 7.83
CA ASP A 101 17.14 2.27 7.89
C ASP A 101 16.12 3.36 8.26
N ARG A 102 15.67 3.31 9.53
CA ARG A 102 14.51 4.03 10.08
C ARG A 102 13.16 3.59 9.50
N THR A 103 13.13 3.23 8.22
CA THR A 103 12.04 2.56 7.54
C THR A 103 12.53 1.24 6.93
N CYS A 104 11.62 0.27 6.81
CA CYS A 104 11.87 -0.99 6.13
C CYS A 104 12.06 -0.75 4.63
N LYS A 105 13.09 -1.37 4.05
CA LYS A 105 13.46 -1.24 2.64
C LYS A 105 13.85 -2.60 2.04
N PHE A 106 13.64 -2.74 0.75
CA PHE A 106 14.14 -3.86 -0.04
C PHE A 106 15.64 -3.71 -0.33
N GLY A 107 16.33 -4.84 -0.43
CA GLY A 107 17.73 -4.95 -0.85
C GLY A 107 18.72 -5.09 0.30
N LYS A 108 19.98 -4.79 -0.01
CA LYS A 108 21.08 -4.83 0.96
C LYS A 108 21.34 -3.44 1.51
N ARG A 109 21.70 -3.35 2.79
CA ARG A 109 22.12 -2.08 3.39
C ARG A 109 23.36 -1.55 2.65
N VAL A 110 23.17 -0.54 1.81
CA VAL A 110 24.28 0.20 1.20
C VAL A 110 24.80 1.18 2.25
N TYR A 111 25.93 0.85 2.88
CA TYR A 111 26.66 1.82 3.66
C TYR A 111 27.27 2.83 2.70
N THR A 112 26.60 3.95 2.48
CA THR A 112 27.26 5.13 1.92
C THR A 112 28.23 5.60 3.01
N PRO A 113 29.56 5.50 2.83
CA PRO A 113 30.48 6.03 3.83
C PRO A 113 30.14 7.50 4.01
N SER A 114 29.94 7.89 5.27
CA SER A 114 29.67 9.27 5.63
C SER A 114 30.70 10.15 4.92
N LEU A 115 30.24 11.06 4.06
CA LEU A 115 31.02 12.20 3.61
C LEU A 115 31.23 13.08 4.84
N LEU A 116 32.08 12.62 5.77
CA LEU A 116 32.70 13.48 6.76
C LEU A 116 33.55 14.44 5.94
N VAL A 117 32.94 15.59 5.65
CA VAL A 117 33.62 16.80 5.23
C VAL A 117 34.74 17.00 6.25
N ARG A 118 35.96 16.81 5.75
CA ARG A 118 37.20 16.95 6.49
C ARG A 118 37.54 18.42 6.65
#